data_AF-A0A968F0W3-F1
#
_entry.id   AF-A0A968F0W3-F1
#
_cell.length_a   1.000
_cell.length_b   1.000
_cell.length_c   1.000
_cell.angle_alpha   90.00
_cell.angle_beta   90.00
_cell.angle_gamma   90.00
#
_symmetry.space_group_name_H-M   'P 1'
#
loop_
_entity.id
_entity.type
_entity.pdbx_description
1 polymer ?
#
loop_
_entity_poly.entity_id
_entity_poly.type
_entity_poly.pdbx_seq_one_letter_code
_entity_poly.pdbx_strand_id
1 'polypeptide(L)'
;MKITALHIARLVSEFKQSLLEARIRKLRKSEKDKTILIHLAKESDRFSLIFHFGGRDSYLYLRDGFYMRIATTNFLPQLMDKNIVDISQIDFDRVVQFAIEDEGNSFRLIFELFGISSNLFLTDDSGNIITSIRKAKLDLIRYRPPEPLQLANPLDFELSEMISVISHMDKLSLKDAILKTFAGIDDGILYDLAGDRSGLLDKLVSEHSPDSIESVLFNLREYCANFVRPETELSHDSKSESILIASDNDLPKYASISDIIRQSAAGQKISRPKTSIKSNLLGQLKRAIKKDIKKKAKLEEQLDKAEEYPSLQRRAELLGMNLHKAKRGMESVEVEDVYSENGGTVNIDLDKSLTPGQNVE
;
A
#
# COMPACT_ATOMS: atom_id res chain seq x y z
N MET A 1 21.34 3.99 -8.37
CA MET A 1 20.25 4.94 -8.09
C MET A 1 20.31 5.46 -6.66
N LYS A 2 20.41 6.78 -6.47
CA LYS A 2 20.46 7.43 -5.15
C LYS A 2 19.04 7.77 -4.70
N ILE A 3 18.63 7.31 -3.51
CA ILE A 3 17.35 7.70 -2.93
C ILE A 3 17.47 9.11 -2.36
N THR A 4 16.52 9.99 -2.71
CA THR A 4 16.46 11.39 -2.31
C THR A 4 15.31 11.63 -1.33
N ALA A 5 15.24 12.81 -0.71
CA ALA A 5 14.11 13.19 0.14
C ALA A 5 12.77 13.20 -0.61
N LEU A 6 12.76 13.64 -1.87
CA LEU A 6 11.55 13.65 -2.70
C LEU A 6 11.08 12.23 -3.03
N HIS A 7 12.02 11.30 -3.27
CA HIS A 7 11.71 9.87 -3.42
C HIS A 7 11.06 9.30 -2.15
N ILE A 8 11.49 9.74 -0.96
CA ILE A 8 10.84 9.34 0.30
C ILE A 8 9.43 9.94 0.43
N ALA A 9 9.22 11.21 0.08
CA ALA A 9 7.89 11.83 0.08
C ALA A 9 6.91 11.06 -0.81
N ARG A 10 7.38 10.62 -1.98
CA ARG A 10 6.62 9.74 -2.88
C ARG A 10 6.34 8.37 -2.25
N LEU A 11 7.34 7.70 -1.68
CA LEU A 11 7.17 6.41 -1.00
C LEU A 11 6.15 6.50 0.15
N VAL A 12 6.24 7.54 0.97
CA VAL A 12 5.31 7.77 2.09
C VAL A 12 3.88 7.93 1.56
N SER A 13 3.68 8.64 0.45
CA SER A 13 2.36 8.79 -0.17
C SER A 13 1.81 7.44 -0.66
N GLU A 14 2.62 6.61 -1.33
CA GLU A 14 2.22 5.25 -1.74
C GLU A 14 1.91 4.34 -0.54
N PHE A 15 2.72 4.44 0.51
CA PHE A 15 2.52 3.66 1.73
C PHE A 15 1.26 4.09 2.47
N LYS A 16 0.96 5.38 2.56
CA LYS A 16 -0.30 5.85 3.16
C LYS A 16 -1.51 5.28 2.42
N GLN A 17 -1.49 5.31 1.09
CA GLN A 17 -2.58 4.76 0.27
C GLN A 17 -2.81 3.26 0.52
N SER A 18 -1.74 2.50 0.75
CA SER A 18 -1.79 1.02 0.81
C SER A 18 -1.82 0.45 2.22
N LEU A 19 -1.20 1.11 3.20
CA LEU A 19 -0.78 0.50 4.47
C LEU A 19 -1.39 1.14 5.73
N LEU A 20 -2.10 2.26 5.63
CA LEU A 20 -2.87 2.75 6.78
C LEU A 20 -3.86 1.67 7.23
N GLU A 21 -3.92 1.43 8.53
CA GLU A 21 -4.69 0.35 9.18
C GLU A 21 -4.21 -1.07 8.85
N ALA A 22 -3.09 -1.23 8.13
CA ALA A 22 -2.53 -2.55 7.88
C ALA A 22 -1.97 -3.12 9.19
N ARG A 23 -2.31 -4.40 9.42
CA ARG A 23 -1.87 -5.16 10.58
C ARG A 23 -0.53 -5.83 10.32
N ILE A 24 0.40 -5.70 11.24
CA ILE A 24 1.72 -6.32 11.14
C ILE A 24 1.61 -7.80 11.48
N ARG A 25 1.83 -8.68 10.50
CA ARG A 25 1.73 -10.14 10.68
C ARG A 25 3.05 -10.78 11.04
N LYS A 26 4.14 -10.22 10.54
CA LYS A 26 5.46 -10.77 10.77
C LYS A 26 6.52 -9.72 10.54
N LEU A 27 7.55 -9.71 11.38
CA LEU A 27 8.77 -8.99 11.09
C LEU A 27 9.94 -9.97 11.20
N ARG A 28 10.78 -9.95 10.18
CA ARG A 28 11.91 -10.86 10.07
C ARG A 28 13.16 -10.11 9.65
N LYS A 29 14.32 -10.52 10.15
CA LYS A 29 15.63 -9.95 9.82
C LYS A 29 16.55 -11.02 9.21
N SER A 30 17.28 -10.66 8.16
CA SER A 30 18.41 -11.41 7.63
C SER A 30 19.68 -10.60 7.87
N GLU A 31 20.57 -11.10 8.73
CA GLU A 31 21.88 -10.49 8.94
C GLU A 31 22.80 -10.67 7.73
N LYS A 32 22.69 -11.82 7.06
CA LYS A 32 23.49 -12.13 5.87
C LYS A 32 23.18 -11.18 4.72
N ASP A 33 21.89 -10.93 4.49
CA ASP A 33 21.43 -10.09 3.38
C ASP A 33 21.21 -8.64 3.77
N LYS A 34 21.49 -8.28 5.02
CA LYS A 34 21.26 -6.94 5.59
C LYS A 34 19.87 -6.40 5.25
N THR A 35 18.86 -7.23 5.45
CA THR A 35 17.47 -6.94 5.04
C THR A 35 16.50 -7.22 6.17
N ILE A 36 15.49 -6.37 6.31
CA ILE A 36 14.32 -6.55 7.18
C ILE A 36 13.11 -6.69 6.28
N LEU A 37 12.28 -7.66 6.60
CA LEU A 37 11.06 -8.01 5.88
C LEU A 37 9.89 -7.92 6.85
N ILE A 38 8.93 -7.08 6.53
CA ILE A 38 7.71 -6.88 7.32
C ILE A 38 6.52 -7.32 6.47
N HIS A 39 5.79 -8.32 6.95
CA HIS A 39 4.55 -8.79 6.35
C HIS A 39 3.39 -8.00 6.94
N LEU A 40 2.64 -7.34 6.07
CA LEU A 40 1.53 -6.46 6.41
C LEU A 40 0.25 -6.99 5.77
N ALA A 41 -0.86 -6.93 6.49
CA ALA A 41 -2.15 -7.40 6.01
C ALA A 41 -3.22 -6.33 6.25
N LYS A 42 -3.89 -5.91 5.17
CA LYS A 42 -5.06 -5.04 5.24
C LYS A 42 -6.21 -5.76 4.54
N GLU A 43 -7.28 -6.06 5.28
CA GLU A 43 -8.41 -6.87 4.77
C GLU A 43 -7.94 -8.19 4.09
N SER A 44 -8.22 -8.34 2.79
CA SER A 44 -7.80 -9.47 1.96
C SER A 44 -6.42 -9.28 1.31
N ASP A 45 -5.90 -8.05 1.31
CA ASP A 45 -4.61 -7.72 0.73
C ASP A 45 -3.46 -8.03 1.68
N ARG A 46 -2.34 -8.34 1.06
CA ARG A 46 -1.13 -8.82 1.70
C ARG A 46 0.02 -8.09 1.07
N PHE A 47 0.91 -7.56 1.89
CA PHE A 47 2.06 -6.80 1.44
C PHE A 47 3.32 -7.25 2.16
N SER A 48 4.45 -7.04 1.51
CA SER A 48 5.78 -7.19 2.07
C SER A 48 6.50 -5.86 1.95
N LEU A 49 6.79 -5.22 3.07
CA LEU A 49 7.68 -4.07 3.14
C LEU A 49 9.10 -4.58 3.34
N ILE A 50 10.02 -4.16 2.48
CA ILE A 50 11.42 -4.58 2.49
C ILE A 50 12.29 -3.37 2.77
N PHE A 51 13.05 -3.43 3.86
CA PHE A 51 14.08 -2.47 4.21
C PHE A 51 15.46 -3.11 4.10
N HIS A 52 16.31 -2.56 3.24
CA HIS A 52 17.71 -2.97 3.13
C HIS A 52 18.62 -1.93 3.76
N PHE A 53 19.52 -2.41 4.62
CA PHE A 53 20.41 -1.59 5.43
C PHE A 53 21.90 -1.90 5.19
N GLY A 54 22.24 -2.55 4.06
CA GLY A 54 23.59 -3.02 3.75
C GLY A 54 24.37 -2.15 2.76
N GLY A 55 25.69 -2.10 2.89
CA GLY A 55 26.56 -1.51 1.86
C GLY A 55 26.40 0.00 1.68
N ARG A 56 26.55 0.48 0.44
CA ARG A 56 26.37 1.89 0.06
C ARG A 56 24.92 2.25 -0.26
N ASP A 57 24.10 1.27 -0.60
CA ASP A 57 22.73 1.47 -1.04
C ASP A 57 21.76 1.06 0.07
N SER A 58 20.85 1.95 0.42
CA SER A 58 19.76 1.65 1.35
C SER A 58 18.44 1.96 0.69
N TYR A 59 17.51 1.01 0.80
CA TYR A 59 16.23 1.13 0.13
C TYR A 59 15.10 0.60 0.99
N LEU A 60 13.95 1.22 0.82
CA LEU A 60 12.68 0.82 1.38
C LEU A 60 11.68 0.75 0.23
N TYR A 61 11.00 -0.38 0.08
CA TYR A 61 9.98 -0.53 -0.95
C TYR A 61 8.91 -1.53 -0.53
N LEU A 62 7.73 -1.37 -1.11
CA LEU A 62 6.59 -2.25 -0.91
C LEU A 62 6.48 -3.27 -2.05
N ARG A 63 5.97 -4.45 -1.74
CA ARG A 63 5.63 -5.47 -2.72
C ARG A 63 4.29 -6.12 -2.37
N ASP A 64 3.49 -6.39 -3.40
CA ASP A 64 2.27 -7.18 -3.27
C ASP A 64 2.57 -8.65 -2.91
N GLY A 65 1.76 -9.18 -2.00
CA GLY A 65 1.84 -10.53 -1.48
C GLY A 65 2.84 -10.69 -0.33
N PHE A 66 2.77 -11.86 0.30
CA PHE A 66 3.79 -12.29 1.26
C PHE A 66 4.97 -12.92 0.53
N TYR A 67 6.06 -12.15 0.47
CA TYR A 67 7.33 -12.60 -0.04
C TYR A 67 8.07 -13.37 1.05
N MET A 68 8.63 -14.53 0.73
CA MET A 68 9.50 -15.27 1.64
C MET A 68 10.94 -15.18 1.17
N ARG A 69 11.83 -14.81 2.10
CA ARG A 69 13.28 -14.94 1.94
C ARG A 69 13.75 -16.14 2.75
N ILE A 70 14.73 -16.88 2.23
CA ILE A 70 15.37 -18.00 2.93
C ILE A 70 16.39 -17.41 3.94
N ALA A 71 16.53 -18.04 5.12
CA ALA A 71 17.45 -17.65 6.20
C ALA A 71 17.16 -16.29 6.88
N THR A 72 16.01 -16.19 7.54
CA THR A 72 15.61 -15.03 8.34
C THR A 72 15.21 -15.43 9.76
N THR A 73 15.50 -14.60 10.76
CA THR A 73 15.05 -14.77 12.15
C THR A 73 13.87 -13.85 12.46
N ASN A 74 13.04 -14.18 13.45
CA ASN A 74 12.02 -13.26 13.95
C ASN A 74 12.70 -12.01 14.53
N PHE A 75 12.14 -10.85 14.28
CA PHE A 75 12.64 -9.57 14.75
C PHE A 75 11.46 -8.77 15.30
N LEU A 76 11.64 -7.98 16.37
CA LEU A 76 10.60 -7.15 16.99
C LEU A 76 9.23 -7.85 17.18
N PRO A 77 9.15 -9.03 17.82
CA PRO A 77 7.88 -9.74 18.00
C PRO A 77 6.82 -8.91 18.75
N GLN A 78 7.22 -7.92 19.55
CA GLN A 78 6.32 -6.99 20.23
C GLN A 78 5.44 -6.17 19.28
N LEU A 79 5.83 -6.00 18.02
CA LEU A 79 5.02 -5.30 17.02
C LEU A 79 4.02 -6.22 16.30
N MET A 80 4.04 -7.53 16.56
CA MET A 80 3.12 -8.45 15.93
C MET A 80 1.67 -8.12 16.30
N ASP A 81 0.81 -8.25 15.31
CA ASP A 81 -0.63 -8.08 15.39
C ASP A 81 -1.10 -6.68 15.80
N LYS A 82 -0.21 -5.68 15.74
CA LYS A 82 -0.52 -4.24 15.89
C LYS A 82 -0.82 -3.58 14.55
N ASN A 83 -1.51 -2.45 14.57
CA ASN A 83 -1.92 -1.72 13.37
C ASN A 83 -1.05 -0.50 13.12
N ILE A 84 -0.76 -0.22 11.85
CA ILE A 84 -0.14 1.04 11.44
C ILE A 84 -1.22 2.12 11.40
N VAL A 85 -1.05 3.20 12.16
CA VAL A 85 -2.03 4.30 12.25
C VAL A 85 -1.63 5.52 11.45
N ASP A 86 -0.33 5.75 11.27
CA ASP A 86 0.18 6.82 10.42
C ASP A 86 1.56 6.46 9.86
N ILE A 87 1.93 7.10 8.75
CA ILE A 87 3.20 6.94 8.09
C ILE A 87 3.69 8.33 7.70
N SER A 88 4.85 8.78 8.18
CA SER A 88 5.32 10.13 7.90
C SER A 88 6.79 10.17 7.47
N GLN A 89 7.18 11.26 6.83
CA GLN A 89 8.57 11.61 6.60
C GLN A 89 9.01 12.60 7.68
N ILE A 90 10.19 12.40 8.26
CA ILE A 90 10.73 13.32 9.27
C ILE A 90 11.62 14.37 8.57
N ASP A 91 11.37 15.65 8.87
CA ASP A 91 12.16 16.82 8.46
C ASP A 91 12.49 16.90 6.95
N PHE A 92 11.63 16.31 6.11
CA PHE A 92 11.85 16.16 4.68
C PHE A 92 13.23 15.58 4.32
N ASP A 93 13.74 14.63 5.12
CA ASP A 93 14.95 13.88 4.80
C ASP A 93 14.59 12.40 4.55
N ARG A 94 15.60 11.55 4.39
CA ARG A 94 15.48 10.13 4.05
C ARG A 94 15.14 9.28 5.27
N VAL A 95 14.18 9.76 6.06
CA VAL A 95 13.72 9.15 7.31
C VAL A 95 12.21 8.92 7.23
N VAL A 96 11.80 7.65 7.30
CA VAL A 96 10.40 7.24 7.27
C VAL A 96 9.99 6.75 8.64
N GLN A 97 8.87 7.23 9.16
CA GLN A 97 8.32 6.82 10.45
C GLN A 97 6.97 6.17 10.27
N PHE A 98 6.77 5.00 10.88
CA PHE A 98 5.46 4.37 11.01
C PHE A 98 5.03 4.53 12.46
N ALA A 99 3.88 5.16 12.68
CA ALA A 99 3.19 5.14 13.96
C ALA A 99 2.36 3.85 14.05
N ILE A 100 2.53 3.13 15.15
CA ILE A 100 1.91 1.82 15.37
C ILE A 100 1.21 1.87 16.73
N GLU A 101 -0.04 1.44 16.80
CA GLU A 101 -0.81 1.41 18.04
C GLU A 101 -1.38 0.04 18.36
N ASP A 102 -1.55 -0.20 19.66
CA ASP A 102 -2.14 -1.41 20.25
C ASP A 102 -2.74 -1.11 21.63
N GLU A 103 -4.07 -1.06 21.70
CA GLU A 103 -4.88 -0.96 22.94
C GLU A 103 -4.17 -0.29 24.13
N GLY A 104 -3.82 1.00 23.98
CA GLY A 104 -3.18 1.83 25.01
C GLY A 104 -1.65 1.97 24.92
N ASN A 105 -0.99 1.27 24.00
CA ASN A 105 0.45 1.42 23.72
C ASN A 105 0.67 1.99 22.32
N SER A 106 1.55 2.98 22.21
CA SER A 106 1.95 3.57 20.94
C SER A 106 3.46 3.40 20.72
N PHE A 107 3.82 2.98 19.51
CA PHE A 107 5.19 2.73 19.09
C PHE A 107 5.51 3.54 17.83
N ARG A 108 6.78 3.89 17.66
CA ARG A 108 7.28 4.45 16.40
C ARG A 108 8.35 3.55 15.82
N LEU A 109 8.15 3.11 14.58
CA LEU A 109 9.13 2.35 13.81
C LEU A 109 9.75 3.25 12.75
N ILE A 110 11.04 3.57 12.91
CA ILE A 110 11.70 4.65 12.17
C ILE A 110 12.82 4.05 11.31
N PHE A 111 12.74 4.26 10.01
CA PHE A 111 13.70 3.80 9.00
C PHE A 111 14.56 4.97 8.54
N GLU A 112 15.87 4.87 8.73
CA GLU A 112 16.85 5.83 8.20
C GLU A 112 17.54 5.23 6.97
N LEU A 113 17.45 5.91 5.82
CA LEU A 113 18.00 5.47 4.54
C LEU A 113 19.27 6.25 4.16
N PHE A 114 20.30 6.15 4.99
CA PHE A 114 21.59 6.83 4.83
C PHE A 114 22.73 5.91 4.33
N GLY A 115 22.42 4.96 3.44
CA GLY A 115 23.39 4.01 2.90
C GLY A 115 24.06 3.19 4.01
N ILE A 116 25.38 3.35 4.18
CA ILE A 116 26.16 2.63 5.19
C ILE A 116 25.73 2.92 6.63
N SER A 117 25.16 4.11 6.85
CA SER A 117 24.66 4.56 8.15
C SER A 117 23.19 4.22 8.37
N SER A 118 22.54 3.51 7.44
CA SER A 118 21.12 3.19 7.55
C SER A 118 20.82 2.37 8.79
N ASN A 119 19.72 2.72 9.43
CA ASN A 119 19.31 2.12 10.68
C ASN A 119 17.78 1.96 10.72
N LEU A 120 17.34 1.15 11.67
CA LEU A 120 15.94 1.00 12.03
C LEU A 120 15.87 1.16 13.53
N PHE A 121 15.02 2.06 13.99
CA PHE A 121 14.73 2.27 15.39
C PHE A 121 13.29 1.86 15.70
N LEU A 122 13.09 1.26 16.86
CA LEU A 122 11.80 1.15 17.49
C LEU A 122 11.83 1.99 18.76
N THR A 123 10.88 2.90 18.91
CA THR A 123 10.72 3.71 20.12
C THR A 123 9.34 3.52 20.74
N ASP A 124 9.22 3.86 22.02
CA ASP A 124 7.94 4.14 22.65
C ASP A 124 7.39 5.52 22.21
N ASP A 125 6.25 5.91 22.76
CA ASP A 125 5.57 7.19 22.55
C ASP A 125 6.41 8.41 22.98
N SER A 126 7.21 8.23 24.03
CA SER A 126 8.11 9.21 24.65
C SER A 126 9.41 9.38 23.86
N GLY A 127 9.64 8.55 22.84
CA GLY A 127 10.83 8.56 22.00
C GLY A 127 12.01 7.82 22.60
N ASN A 128 11.84 7.06 23.69
CA ASN A 128 12.89 6.19 24.21
C ASN A 128 13.09 5.01 23.25
N ILE A 129 14.34 4.71 22.93
CA ILE A 129 14.72 3.62 22.03
C ILE A 129 14.51 2.29 22.76
N ILE A 130 13.58 1.50 22.24
CA ILE A 130 13.36 0.11 22.65
C ILE A 130 14.35 -0.80 21.94
N THR A 131 14.61 -0.56 20.65
CA THR A 131 15.53 -1.39 19.85
C THR A 131 16.10 -0.59 18.69
N SER A 132 17.34 -0.89 18.29
CA SER A 132 17.91 -0.48 17.01
C SER A 132 18.67 -1.63 16.34
N ILE A 133 18.81 -1.61 15.01
CA ILE A 133 19.55 -2.69 14.30
C ILE A 133 21.06 -2.46 14.26
N ARG A 134 21.51 -1.21 14.29
CA ARG A 134 22.90 -0.84 14.54
C ARG A 134 22.94 -0.24 15.93
N LYS A 135 23.85 -0.74 16.78
CA LYS A 135 24.12 -0.12 18.08
C LYS A 135 24.33 1.37 17.83
N ALA A 136 23.52 2.19 18.48
CA ALA A 136 23.73 3.63 18.45
C ALA A 136 25.18 3.87 18.90
N LYS A 137 25.94 4.67 18.14
CA LYS A 137 27.36 4.94 18.44
C LYS A 137 27.58 5.58 19.82
N LEU A 138 26.50 6.08 20.41
CA LEU A 138 26.39 6.65 21.75
C LEU A 138 25.24 5.90 22.42
N ASP A 139 25.31 5.61 23.72
CA ASP A 139 24.24 5.00 24.54
C ASP A 139 22.99 5.90 24.60
N LEU A 140 22.38 6.16 23.45
CA LEU A 140 21.21 7.00 23.29
C LEU A 140 20.02 6.22 23.83
N ILE A 141 19.51 6.69 24.96
CA ILE A 141 18.26 6.20 25.55
C ILE A 141 17.07 6.72 24.74
N ARG A 142 17.18 7.91 24.12
CA ARG A 142 16.13 8.52 23.28
C ARG A 142 16.58 8.71 21.84
N TYR A 143 15.65 8.47 20.92
CA TYR A 143 15.85 8.73 19.51
C TYR A 143 15.90 10.24 19.28
N ARG A 144 16.83 10.64 18.43
CA ARG A 144 16.91 11.99 17.89
C ARG A 144 17.02 11.84 16.37
N PRO A 145 16.21 12.58 15.60
CA PRO A 145 16.39 12.62 14.17
C PRO A 145 17.81 13.12 13.83
N PRO A 146 18.31 12.81 12.62
CA PRO A 146 19.54 13.40 12.12
C PRO A 146 19.42 14.93 12.11
N GLU A 147 20.56 15.62 12.07
CA GLU A 147 20.56 17.07 11.90
C GLU A 147 19.77 17.42 10.63
N PRO A 148 18.77 18.32 10.72
CA PRO A 148 17.98 18.70 9.56
C PRO A 148 18.85 19.18 8.41
N LEU A 149 18.43 18.87 7.19
CA LEU A 149 19.10 19.38 6.00
C LEU A 149 19.09 20.90 6.04
N GLN A 150 20.23 21.53 5.72
CA GLN A 150 20.28 22.98 5.45
C GLN A 150 19.74 23.30 4.06
N LEU A 151 18.67 22.61 3.66
CA LEU A 151 18.00 22.68 2.37
C LEU A 151 16.49 22.75 2.60
N ALA A 152 15.80 23.60 1.84
CA ALA A 152 14.37 23.80 1.91
C ALA A 152 13.58 22.62 1.34
N ASN A 153 12.35 22.44 1.82
CA ASN A 153 11.39 21.50 1.26
C ASN A 153 10.78 22.09 -0.04
N PRO A 154 10.94 21.45 -1.21
CA PRO A 154 10.37 21.94 -2.47
C PRO A 154 8.83 21.84 -2.53
N LEU A 155 8.18 21.15 -1.60
CA LEU A 155 6.72 21.09 -1.48
C LEU A 155 6.16 22.21 -0.60
N ASP A 156 6.99 22.78 0.27
CA ASP A 156 6.56 23.73 1.30
C ASP A 156 7.65 24.77 1.55
N PHE A 157 7.52 25.91 0.88
CA PHE A 157 8.42 27.06 1.00
C PHE A 157 7.66 28.37 0.72
N GLU A 158 8.20 29.49 1.16
CA GLU A 158 7.69 30.82 0.81
C GLU A 158 8.43 31.33 -0.44
N LEU A 159 7.68 31.77 -1.47
CA LEU A 159 8.26 32.12 -2.77
C LEU A 159 9.18 33.34 -2.65
N SER A 160 8.75 34.39 -1.95
CA SER A 160 9.51 35.65 -1.87
C SER A 160 10.85 35.46 -1.14
N GLU A 161 10.88 34.64 -0.10
CA GLU A 161 12.06 34.24 0.64
C GLU A 161 13.03 33.48 -0.27
N MET A 162 12.55 32.46 -1.00
CA MET A 162 13.41 31.66 -1.86
C MET A 162 13.94 32.43 -3.08
N ILE A 163 13.15 33.35 -3.64
CA ILE A 163 13.63 34.28 -4.68
C ILE A 163 14.78 35.12 -4.14
N SER A 164 14.64 35.68 -2.94
CA SER A 164 15.70 36.44 -2.28
C SER A 164 16.95 35.58 -2.09
N VAL A 165 16.82 34.39 -1.49
CA VAL A 165 17.95 33.47 -1.25
C VAL A 165 18.69 33.13 -2.54
N ILE A 166 17.97 32.75 -3.59
CA ILE A 166 18.58 32.40 -4.88
C ILE A 166 19.23 33.61 -5.53
N SER A 167 18.59 34.79 -5.48
CA SER A 167 19.13 36.03 -6.07
C SER A 167 20.47 36.45 -5.45
N HIS A 168 20.75 36.09 -4.19
CA HIS A 168 22.06 36.32 -3.55
C HIS A 168 23.16 35.35 -4.03
N MET A 169 22.82 34.31 -4.80
CA MET A 169 23.75 33.36 -5.41
C MET A 169 24.07 33.75 -6.87
N ASP A 170 24.27 35.04 -7.12
CA ASP A 170 24.42 35.70 -8.44
C ASP A 170 25.51 35.14 -9.36
N LYS A 171 26.52 34.46 -8.77
CA LYS A 171 27.65 33.80 -9.46
C LYS A 171 27.41 32.34 -9.83
N LEU A 172 26.33 31.73 -9.37
CA LEU A 172 25.97 30.35 -9.71
C LEU A 172 25.04 30.33 -10.92
N SER A 173 25.03 29.20 -11.63
CA SER A 173 23.94 28.91 -12.56
C SER A 173 22.62 28.81 -11.80
N LEU A 174 21.49 29.11 -12.44
CA LEU A 174 20.18 28.95 -11.80
C LEU A 174 19.96 27.50 -11.34
N LYS A 175 20.43 26.53 -12.13
CA LYS A 175 20.49 25.11 -11.76
C LYS A 175 21.20 24.89 -10.42
N ASP A 176 22.45 25.33 -10.31
CA ASP A 176 23.28 25.09 -9.12
C ASP A 176 22.73 25.82 -7.89
N ALA A 177 22.14 27.00 -8.07
CA ALA A 177 21.45 27.70 -7.00
C ALA A 177 20.27 26.87 -6.48
N ILE A 178 19.39 26.36 -7.36
CA ILE A 178 18.25 25.53 -6.98
C ILE A 178 18.70 24.25 -6.26
N LEU A 179 19.74 23.56 -6.75
CA LEU A 179 20.27 22.34 -6.12
C LEU A 179 20.89 22.59 -4.74
N LYS A 180 21.41 23.80 -4.50
CA LYS A 180 21.92 24.23 -3.18
C LYS A 180 20.83 24.75 -2.25
N THR A 181 19.64 25.05 -2.77
CA THR A 181 18.51 25.54 -1.98
C THR A 181 17.59 24.41 -1.56
N PHE A 182 17.28 23.45 -2.43
CA PHE A 182 16.20 22.49 -2.19
C PHE A 182 16.68 21.06 -1.93
N ALA A 183 16.05 20.41 -0.95
CA ALA A 183 16.26 19.01 -0.66
C ALA A 183 15.56 18.14 -1.70
N GLY A 184 16.20 17.04 -2.07
CA GLY A 184 15.55 15.99 -2.85
C GLY A 184 15.49 16.21 -4.37
N ILE A 185 16.00 17.34 -4.85
CA ILE A 185 16.07 17.68 -6.28
C ILE A 185 17.39 17.19 -6.88
N ASP A 186 17.34 16.67 -8.10
CA ASP A 186 18.50 16.31 -8.89
C ASP A 186 18.45 16.94 -10.28
N ASP A 187 19.56 16.82 -11.02
CA ASP A 187 19.72 17.37 -12.36
C ASP A 187 18.63 16.89 -13.33
N GLY A 188 18.27 15.61 -13.25
CA GLY A 188 17.27 15.02 -14.13
C GLY A 188 15.90 15.68 -13.93
N ILE A 189 15.51 15.93 -12.68
CA ILE A 189 14.26 16.63 -12.36
C ILE A 189 14.26 18.05 -12.95
N LEU A 190 15.37 18.78 -12.81
CA LEU A 190 15.45 20.15 -13.33
C LEU A 190 15.40 20.20 -14.85
N TYR A 191 16.10 19.30 -15.53
CA TYR A 191 16.06 19.23 -16.99
C TYR A 191 14.70 18.76 -17.52
N ASP A 192 14.05 17.81 -16.85
CA ASP A 192 12.70 17.35 -17.18
C ASP A 192 11.67 18.49 -17.02
N LEU A 193 11.79 19.26 -15.94
CA LEU A 193 10.97 20.46 -15.70
C LEU A 193 11.20 21.55 -16.75
N ALA A 194 12.45 21.80 -17.13
CA ALA A 194 12.78 22.88 -18.06
C ALA A 194 12.49 22.53 -19.53
N GLY A 195 12.55 21.24 -19.90
CA GLY A 195 12.36 20.78 -21.28
C GLY A 195 13.27 21.52 -22.26
N ASP A 196 12.69 22.03 -23.35
CA ASP A 196 13.41 22.82 -24.37
C ASP A 196 14.03 24.13 -23.83
N ARG A 197 13.67 24.54 -22.60
CA ARG A 197 14.19 25.72 -21.93
C ARG A 197 15.35 25.41 -20.99
N SER A 198 15.99 24.24 -21.10
CA SER A 198 17.15 23.85 -20.30
C SER A 198 18.26 24.90 -20.30
N GLY A 199 18.47 25.59 -21.43
CA GLY A 199 19.42 26.70 -21.53
C GLY A 199 19.10 27.91 -20.63
N LEU A 200 17.91 28.00 -20.03
CA LEU A 200 17.64 28.96 -18.95
C LEU A 200 18.30 28.53 -17.63
N LEU A 201 18.37 27.23 -17.34
CA LEU A 201 18.94 26.75 -16.09
C LEU A 201 20.47 26.88 -16.04
N ASP A 202 21.11 26.83 -17.20
CA ASP A 202 22.57 26.92 -17.32
C ASP A 202 23.11 28.36 -17.25
N LYS A 203 22.25 29.37 -17.36
CA LYS A 203 22.62 30.79 -17.20
C LYS A 203 22.87 31.16 -15.75
N LEU A 204 23.68 32.19 -15.52
CA LEU A 204 23.91 32.70 -14.19
C LEU A 204 22.64 33.32 -13.61
N VAL A 205 22.44 33.20 -12.30
CA VAL A 205 21.30 33.82 -11.60
C VAL A 205 21.22 35.33 -11.88
N SER A 206 22.36 36.01 -11.98
CA SER A 206 22.44 37.44 -12.34
C SER A 206 21.88 37.80 -13.72
N GLU A 207 21.70 36.81 -14.61
CA GLU A 207 21.10 36.98 -15.93
C GLU A 207 19.57 36.80 -15.92
N HIS A 208 18.97 36.46 -14.78
CA HIS A 208 17.52 36.26 -14.63
C HIS A 208 16.86 37.46 -13.94
N SER A 209 15.65 37.81 -14.40
CA SER A 209 14.77 38.67 -13.62
C SER A 209 14.19 37.90 -12.42
N PRO A 210 13.81 38.59 -11.32
CA PRO A 210 13.10 37.97 -10.20
C PRO A 210 11.85 37.20 -10.64
N ASP A 211 11.05 37.75 -11.56
CA ASP A 211 9.86 37.09 -12.11
C ASP A 211 10.19 35.78 -12.86
N SER A 212 11.37 35.71 -13.51
CA SER A 212 11.85 34.49 -14.16
C SER A 212 12.21 33.43 -13.12
N ILE A 213 12.84 33.83 -12.00
CA ILE A 213 13.17 32.92 -10.90
C ILE A 213 11.88 32.42 -10.25
N GLU A 214 10.94 33.32 -9.96
CA GLU A 214 9.62 32.99 -9.41
C GLU A 214 8.89 31.95 -10.26
N SER A 215 8.84 32.17 -11.58
CA SER A 215 8.20 31.25 -12.51
C SER A 215 8.83 29.84 -12.46
N VAL A 216 10.16 29.75 -12.36
CA VAL A 216 10.86 28.47 -12.25
C VAL A 216 10.55 27.79 -10.92
N LEU A 217 10.54 28.53 -9.81
CA LEU A 217 10.23 28.00 -8.48
C LEU A 217 8.77 27.55 -8.36
N PHE A 218 7.84 28.29 -8.96
CA PHE A 218 6.44 27.89 -9.04
C PHE A 218 6.29 26.56 -9.79
N ASN A 219 6.91 26.43 -10.96
CA ASN A 219 6.91 25.19 -11.73
C ASN A 219 7.59 24.03 -10.98
N LEU A 220 8.65 24.32 -10.21
CA LEU A 220 9.34 23.32 -9.40
C LEU A 220 8.42 22.75 -8.32
N ARG A 221 7.67 23.62 -7.63
CA ARG A 221 6.68 23.22 -6.64
C ARG A 221 5.59 22.36 -7.27
N GLU A 222 5.03 22.79 -8.39
CA GLU A 222 3.99 22.06 -9.11
C GLU A 222 4.49 20.68 -9.58
N TYR A 223 5.72 20.63 -10.12
CA TYR A 223 6.35 19.37 -10.50
C TYR A 223 6.49 18.44 -9.30
N CYS A 224 7.04 18.91 -8.19
CA CYS A 224 7.22 18.11 -6.98
C CYS A 224 5.87 17.64 -6.41
N ALA A 225 4.86 18.52 -6.39
CA ALA A 225 3.51 18.19 -5.94
C ALA A 225 2.88 17.09 -6.80
N ASN A 226 3.07 17.14 -8.12
CA ASN A 226 2.61 16.09 -9.03
C ASN A 226 3.43 14.80 -8.86
N PHE A 227 4.75 14.89 -8.68
CA PHE A 227 5.62 13.74 -8.50
C PHE A 227 5.19 12.86 -7.31
N VAL A 228 4.82 13.48 -6.17
CA VAL A 228 4.48 12.74 -4.95
C VAL A 228 3.09 12.08 -4.97
N ARG A 229 2.19 12.46 -5.88
CA ARG A 229 0.82 11.90 -5.99
C ARG A 229 0.84 10.44 -6.46
N PRO A 230 0.40 9.45 -5.68
CA PRO A 230 0.49 8.02 -6.03
C PRO A 230 -0.01 7.61 -7.42
N GLU A 231 -0.93 8.38 -8.00
CA GLU A 231 -1.52 8.13 -9.33
C GLU A 231 -0.60 8.55 -10.48
N THR A 232 0.38 9.42 -10.23
CA THR A 232 1.36 9.88 -11.22
C THR A 232 2.25 8.71 -11.64
N GLU A 233 2.25 8.41 -12.94
CA GLU A 233 3.19 7.46 -13.53
C GLU A 233 4.60 8.07 -13.53
N LEU A 234 5.59 7.23 -13.23
CA LEU A 234 6.99 7.59 -13.14
C LEU A 234 7.80 6.90 -14.24
N SER A 235 8.95 7.47 -14.58
CA SER A 235 9.95 6.86 -15.45
C SER A 235 11.30 6.85 -14.73
N HIS A 236 12.18 5.94 -15.13
CA HIS A 236 13.55 5.90 -14.63
C HIS A 236 14.52 6.01 -15.79
N ASP A 237 15.30 7.10 -15.82
CA ASP A 237 16.35 7.30 -16.80
C ASP A 237 17.66 6.73 -16.26
N SER A 238 18.11 5.62 -16.84
CA SER A 238 19.37 4.98 -16.45
C SER A 238 20.62 5.80 -16.75
N LYS A 239 20.54 6.83 -17.61
CA LYS A 239 21.71 7.67 -17.92
C LYS A 239 21.95 8.71 -16.82
N SER A 240 20.90 9.38 -16.39
CA SER A 240 20.94 10.35 -15.28
C SER A 240 20.80 9.69 -13.90
N GLU A 241 20.35 8.43 -13.84
CA GLU A 241 19.96 7.71 -12.61
C GLU A 241 18.82 8.42 -11.84
N SER A 242 18.05 9.26 -12.53
CA SER A 242 16.92 10.03 -11.99
C SER A 242 15.59 9.29 -12.18
N ILE A 243 14.68 9.48 -11.21
CA ILE A 243 13.28 9.12 -11.34
C ILE A 243 12.51 10.38 -11.70
N LEU A 244 11.76 10.32 -12.80
CA LEU A 244 11.06 11.45 -13.39
C LEU A 244 9.56 11.15 -13.48
N ILE A 245 8.75 12.17 -13.69
CA ILE A 245 7.36 11.97 -14.11
C ILE A 245 7.37 11.36 -15.52
N ALA A 246 6.53 10.36 -15.75
CA ALA A 246 6.45 9.72 -17.06
C ALA A 246 5.89 10.69 -18.11
N SER A 247 6.63 10.85 -19.21
CA SER A 247 6.22 11.60 -20.40
C SER A 247 6.08 10.65 -21.60
N ASP A 248 5.75 11.17 -22.79
CA ASP A 248 5.61 10.38 -24.03
C ASP A 248 6.95 9.96 -24.66
N ASN A 249 8.01 9.96 -23.86
CA ASN A 249 9.33 9.50 -24.25
C ASN A 249 9.41 7.96 -24.25
N ASP A 250 10.42 7.39 -24.91
CA ASP A 250 10.70 5.94 -24.97
C ASP A 250 11.16 5.32 -23.62
N LEU A 251 11.05 6.06 -22.51
CA LEU A 251 11.42 5.56 -21.19
C LEU A 251 10.36 4.57 -20.67
N PRO A 252 10.78 3.51 -19.95
CA PRO A 252 9.83 2.60 -19.33
C PRO A 252 9.00 3.33 -18.25
N LYS A 253 7.67 3.20 -18.35
CA LYS A 253 6.72 3.79 -17.39
C LYS A 253 6.43 2.84 -16.24
N TYR A 254 6.34 3.39 -15.03
CA TYR A 254 6.13 2.70 -13.76
C TYR A 254 4.98 3.35 -13.01
N ALA A 255 4.13 2.50 -12.43
CA ALA A 255 3.06 2.95 -11.55
C ALA A 255 3.51 3.26 -10.12
N SER A 256 4.60 2.64 -9.67
CA SER A 256 5.04 2.70 -8.27
C SER A 256 6.54 2.91 -8.20
N ILE A 257 6.96 3.84 -7.34
CA ILE A 257 8.37 4.04 -7.03
C ILE A 257 8.95 2.78 -6.35
N SER A 258 8.14 2.03 -5.61
CA SER A 258 8.56 0.76 -5.01
C SER A 258 8.99 -0.25 -6.07
N ASP A 259 8.33 -0.27 -7.24
CA ASP A 259 8.73 -1.12 -8.37
C ASP A 259 10.07 -0.68 -8.97
N ILE A 260 10.30 0.64 -9.12
CA ILE A 260 11.59 1.19 -9.61
C ILE A 260 12.73 0.81 -8.67
N ILE A 261 12.56 1.11 -7.37
CA ILE A 261 13.54 0.81 -6.32
C ILE A 261 13.85 -0.68 -6.27
N ARG A 262 12.82 -1.53 -6.33
CA ARG A 262 12.99 -3.00 -6.34
C ARG A 262 13.80 -3.47 -7.53
N GLN A 263 13.55 -2.93 -8.73
CA GLN A 263 14.30 -3.33 -9.93
C GLN A 263 15.75 -2.88 -9.85
N SER A 264 16.00 -1.65 -9.40
CA SER A 264 17.35 -1.14 -9.16
C SER A 264 18.11 -2.02 -8.15
N ALA A 265 17.47 -2.38 -7.03
CA ALA A 265 18.04 -3.25 -6.00
C ALA A 265 18.37 -4.68 -6.48
N ALA A 266 17.68 -5.19 -7.50
CA ALA A 266 17.90 -6.54 -8.01
C ALA A 266 19.12 -6.64 -8.96
N GLY A 267 19.79 -5.52 -9.28
CA GLY A 267 20.88 -5.49 -10.26
C GLY A 267 20.46 -5.93 -11.67
N GLN A 268 19.14 -5.99 -11.93
CA GLN A 268 18.60 -6.35 -13.23
C GLN A 268 18.66 -5.12 -14.14
N LYS A 269 19.05 -5.29 -15.41
CA LYS A 269 18.70 -4.31 -16.45
C LYS A 269 17.21 -4.04 -16.29
N ILE A 270 16.87 -2.79 -16.02
CA ILE A 270 15.52 -2.26 -15.82
C ILE A 270 14.59 -2.89 -16.87
N SER A 271 13.96 -3.98 -16.47
CA SER A 271 13.16 -4.81 -17.35
C SER A 271 11.77 -4.26 -17.22
N ARG A 272 11.22 -3.75 -18.34
CA ARG A 272 9.85 -3.23 -18.47
C ARG A 272 8.96 -3.78 -17.36
N PRO A 273 8.46 -2.93 -16.44
CA PRO A 273 7.65 -3.42 -15.34
C PRO A 273 6.49 -4.20 -15.95
N LYS A 274 6.24 -5.41 -15.44
CA LYS A 274 4.97 -6.08 -15.67
C LYS A 274 3.91 -5.21 -15.00
N THR A 275 3.34 -4.28 -15.78
CA THR A 275 2.11 -3.50 -15.53
C THR A 275 1.44 -3.85 -14.20
N SER A 276 1.97 -3.30 -13.10
CA SER A 276 1.60 -3.73 -11.76
C SER A 276 0.19 -3.25 -11.41
N ILE A 277 -0.20 -2.02 -11.79
CA ILE A 277 -1.60 -1.56 -11.65
C ILE A 277 -2.53 -2.39 -12.54
N LYS A 278 -2.21 -2.68 -13.81
CA LYS A 278 -3.10 -3.54 -14.63
C LYS A 278 -3.25 -4.92 -14.00
N SER A 279 -2.17 -5.51 -13.47
CA SER A 279 -2.21 -6.83 -12.82
C SER A 279 -2.90 -6.81 -11.45
N ASN A 280 -2.75 -5.72 -10.69
CA ASN A 280 -3.34 -5.53 -9.37
C ASN A 280 -4.83 -5.18 -9.51
N LEU A 281 -5.20 -4.25 -10.39
CA LEU A 281 -6.57 -3.95 -10.78
C LEU A 281 -7.25 -5.17 -11.41
N LEU A 282 -6.59 -5.92 -12.31
CA LEU A 282 -7.11 -7.20 -12.79
C LEU A 282 -7.25 -8.23 -11.66
N GLY A 283 -6.35 -8.20 -10.67
CA GLY A 283 -6.41 -9.04 -9.48
C GLY A 283 -7.58 -8.69 -8.56
N GLN A 284 -7.81 -7.40 -8.30
CA GLN A 284 -8.94 -6.86 -7.55
C GLN A 284 -10.25 -7.14 -8.28
N LEU A 285 -10.30 -6.89 -9.59
CA LEU A 285 -11.45 -7.19 -10.44
C LEU A 285 -11.75 -8.71 -10.47
N LYS A 286 -10.74 -9.56 -10.64
CA LYS A 286 -10.92 -11.03 -10.55
C LYS A 286 -11.41 -11.48 -9.19
N ARG A 287 -10.95 -10.86 -8.11
CA ARG A 287 -11.41 -11.14 -6.74
C ARG A 287 -12.85 -10.69 -6.53
N ALA A 288 -13.23 -9.51 -7.00
CA ALA A 288 -14.60 -9.01 -6.99
C ALA A 288 -15.54 -9.93 -7.79
N ILE A 289 -15.17 -10.25 -9.04
CA ILE A 289 -15.92 -11.19 -9.89
C ILE A 289 -16.09 -12.55 -9.19
N LYS A 290 -15.02 -13.11 -8.60
CA LYS A 290 -15.11 -14.39 -7.89
C LYS A 290 -16.04 -14.33 -6.66
N LYS A 291 -16.05 -13.21 -5.94
CA LYS A 291 -16.95 -12.96 -4.81
C LYS A 291 -18.40 -12.91 -5.28
N ASP A 292 -18.67 -12.19 -6.37
CA ASP A 292 -20.01 -12.04 -6.93
C ASP A 292 -20.54 -13.34 -7.53
N ILE A 293 -19.70 -14.12 -8.22
CA ILE A 293 -20.07 -15.46 -8.69
C ILE A 293 -20.47 -16.37 -7.53
N LYS A 294 -19.68 -16.40 -6.44
CA LYS A 294 -20.03 -17.19 -5.25
C LYS A 294 -21.32 -16.71 -4.59
N LYS A 295 -21.53 -15.40 -4.52
CA LYS A 295 -22.75 -14.81 -3.97
C LYS A 295 -23.97 -15.18 -4.82
N LYS A 296 -23.84 -15.10 -6.15
CA LYS A 296 -24.88 -15.52 -7.10
C LYS A 296 -25.24 -17.00 -6.93
N ALA A 297 -24.25 -17.90 -6.93
CA ALA A 297 -24.50 -19.33 -6.76
C ALA A 297 -25.24 -19.66 -5.45
N LYS A 298 -24.88 -18.98 -4.35
CA LYS A 298 -25.58 -19.17 -3.06
C LYS A 298 -27.02 -18.64 -3.08
N LEU A 299 -27.26 -17.54 -3.79
CA LEU A 299 -28.60 -16.98 -3.95
C LEU A 299 -29.47 -17.86 -4.86
N GLU A 300 -28.91 -18.45 -5.92
CA GLU A 300 -29.59 -19.41 -6.78
C GLU A 300 -29.99 -20.67 -5.98
N GLU A 301 -29.08 -21.24 -5.18
CA GLU A 301 -29.41 -22.38 -4.30
C GLU A 301 -30.52 -22.04 -3.28
N GLN A 302 -30.54 -20.81 -2.76
CA GLN A 302 -31.61 -20.33 -1.88
C GLN A 302 -32.93 -20.14 -2.61
N LEU A 303 -32.88 -19.72 -3.88
CA LEU A 303 -34.06 -19.55 -4.72
C LEU A 303 -34.68 -20.91 -5.05
N ASP A 304 -33.88 -21.90 -5.44
CA ASP A 304 -34.32 -23.26 -5.73
C ASP A 304 -35.04 -23.87 -4.50
N LYS A 305 -34.45 -23.70 -3.30
CA LYS A 305 -35.08 -24.15 -2.05
C LYS A 305 -36.37 -23.39 -1.74
N ALA A 306 -36.47 -22.12 -2.13
CA ALA A 306 -37.69 -21.34 -1.96
C ALA A 306 -38.78 -21.73 -2.97
N GLU A 307 -38.42 -22.23 -4.16
CA GLU A 307 -39.39 -22.76 -5.14
C GLU A 307 -40.05 -24.05 -4.65
N GLU A 308 -39.38 -24.86 -3.82
CA GLU A 308 -39.96 -26.06 -3.21
C GLU A 308 -40.92 -25.74 -2.04
N TYR A 309 -40.85 -24.54 -1.47
CA TYR A 309 -41.62 -24.15 -0.29
C TYR A 309 -43.14 -24.26 -0.47
N PRO A 310 -43.76 -23.80 -1.59
CA PRO A 310 -45.21 -23.95 -1.78
C PRO A 310 -45.66 -25.42 -1.85
N SER A 311 -44.83 -26.30 -2.42
CA SER A 311 -45.12 -27.74 -2.49
C SER A 311 -45.03 -28.40 -1.11
N LEU A 312 -43.99 -28.06 -0.33
CA LEU A 312 -43.82 -28.53 1.04
C LEU A 312 -44.95 -28.01 1.95
N GLN A 313 -45.32 -26.73 1.83
CA GLN A 313 -46.45 -26.15 2.56
C GLN A 313 -47.76 -26.88 2.24
N ARG A 314 -48.05 -27.11 0.96
CA ARG A 314 -49.24 -27.86 0.53
C ARG A 314 -49.25 -29.28 1.12
N ARG A 315 -48.12 -29.98 1.09
CA ARG A 315 -47.99 -31.33 1.69
C ARG A 315 -48.20 -31.30 3.20
N ALA A 316 -47.62 -30.32 3.91
CA ALA A 316 -47.79 -30.17 5.34
C ALA A 316 -49.26 -29.89 5.72
N GLU A 317 -49.94 -29.01 4.98
CA GLU A 317 -51.37 -28.72 5.18
C GLU A 317 -52.24 -29.97 4.94
N LEU A 318 -52.00 -30.70 3.84
CA LEU A 318 -52.72 -31.94 3.51
C LEU A 318 -52.50 -33.05 4.55
N LEU A 319 -51.26 -33.21 5.01
CA LEU A 319 -50.91 -34.15 6.08
C LEU A 319 -51.55 -33.73 7.41
N GLY A 320 -51.54 -32.44 7.73
CA GLY A 320 -52.18 -31.84 8.90
C GLY A 320 -53.67 -32.15 8.98
N MET A 321 -54.39 -31.99 7.86
CA MET A 321 -55.82 -32.32 7.75
C MET A 321 -56.09 -33.84 7.92
N ASN A 322 -55.12 -34.68 7.55
CA ASN A 322 -55.26 -36.13 7.52
C ASN A 322 -54.41 -36.85 8.60
N LEU A 323 -54.01 -36.16 9.68
CA LEU A 323 -53.14 -36.70 10.73
C LEU A 323 -53.61 -38.04 11.30
N HIS A 324 -54.92 -38.27 11.37
CA HIS A 324 -55.51 -39.52 11.86
C HIS A 324 -55.21 -40.74 10.97
N LYS A 325 -54.88 -40.53 9.69
CA LYS A 325 -54.50 -41.59 8.74
C LYS A 325 -53.03 -41.99 8.84
N ALA A 326 -52.18 -41.10 9.38
CA ALA A 326 -50.74 -41.34 9.55
C ALA A 326 -50.41 -41.90 10.95
N LYS A 327 -49.45 -42.82 11.02
CA LYS A 327 -48.93 -43.38 12.28
C LYS A 327 -47.41 -43.31 12.31
N ARG A 328 -46.85 -43.24 13.52
CA ARG A 328 -45.40 -43.25 13.72
C ARG A 328 -44.79 -44.52 13.11
N GLY A 329 -43.69 -44.35 12.37
CA GLY A 329 -42.99 -45.45 11.70
C GLY A 329 -43.47 -45.75 10.27
N MET A 330 -44.49 -45.06 9.74
CA MET A 330 -44.90 -45.17 8.34
C MET A 330 -43.91 -44.48 7.39
N GLU A 331 -43.76 -45.01 6.17
CA GLU A 331 -42.91 -44.45 5.10
C GLU A 331 -43.62 -43.38 4.28
N SER A 332 -44.91 -43.57 4.05
CA SER A 332 -45.74 -42.63 3.31
C SER A 332 -47.20 -42.79 3.72
N VAL A 333 -48.02 -41.79 3.41
CA VAL A 333 -49.47 -41.83 3.62
C VAL A 333 -50.19 -41.25 2.40
N GLU A 334 -51.21 -41.97 1.94
CA GLU A 334 -52.06 -41.52 0.85
C GLU A 334 -53.21 -40.66 1.42
N VAL A 335 -53.30 -39.41 0.96
CA VAL A 335 -54.29 -38.44 1.43
C VAL A 335 -55.05 -37.84 0.26
N GLU A 336 -56.28 -37.41 0.51
CA GLU A 336 -57.10 -36.73 -0.49
C GLU A 336 -56.58 -35.32 -0.73
N ASP A 337 -56.41 -34.95 -1.99
CA ASP A 337 -55.91 -33.65 -2.41
C ASP A 337 -57.08 -32.67 -2.59
N VAL A 338 -57.40 -31.96 -1.49
CA VAL A 338 -58.48 -30.97 -1.46
C VAL A 338 -58.23 -29.73 -2.33
N TYR A 339 -57.02 -29.57 -2.87
CA TYR A 339 -56.64 -28.47 -3.75
C TYR A 339 -56.76 -28.80 -5.24
N SER A 340 -57.12 -30.04 -5.60
CA SER A 340 -57.30 -30.49 -7.00
C SER A 340 -58.75 -30.32 -7.47
N GLU A 341 -58.97 -29.60 -8.58
CA GLU A 341 -60.31 -29.35 -9.14
C GLU A 341 -61.02 -30.63 -9.62
N ASN A 342 -60.27 -31.69 -9.94
CA ASN A 342 -60.82 -32.97 -10.43
C ASN A 342 -60.99 -34.03 -9.33
N GLY A 343 -60.59 -33.73 -8.10
CA GLY A 343 -60.42 -34.72 -7.05
C GLY A 343 -59.29 -35.71 -7.34
N GLY A 344 -58.67 -36.24 -6.29
CA GLY A 344 -57.56 -37.19 -6.40
C GLY A 344 -56.89 -37.46 -5.06
N THR A 345 -56.00 -38.45 -5.03
CA THR A 345 -55.15 -38.74 -3.87
C THR A 345 -53.69 -38.40 -4.17
N VAL A 346 -52.97 -37.91 -3.17
CA VAL A 346 -51.53 -37.63 -3.21
C VAL A 346 -50.87 -38.47 -2.12
N ASN A 347 -49.78 -39.14 -2.48
CA ASN A 347 -48.96 -39.87 -1.53
C ASN A 347 -47.90 -38.94 -0.94
N ILE A 348 -47.87 -38.80 0.39
CA ILE A 348 -46.95 -37.94 1.12
C ILE A 348 -45.95 -38.80 1.88
N ASP A 349 -44.66 -38.67 1.54
CA ASP A 349 -43.58 -39.34 2.27
C ASP A 349 -43.42 -38.78 3.69
N LEU A 350 -43.11 -39.65 4.65
CA LEU A 350 -42.95 -39.35 6.07
C LEU A 350 -41.59 -39.85 6.58
N ASP A 351 -41.02 -39.11 7.53
CA ASP A 351 -39.92 -39.60 8.35
C ASP A 351 -40.47 -40.51 9.46
N LYS A 352 -40.09 -41.80 9.38
CA LYS A 352 -40.47 -42.86 10.33
C LYS A 352 -40.09 -42.55 11.77
N SER A 353 -39.01 -41.79 11.99
CA SER A 353 -38.47 -41.52 13.31
C SER A 353 -39.32 -40.49 14.07
N LEU A 354 -40.03 -39.64 13.32
CA LEU A 354 -40.88 -38.57 13.79
C LEU A 354 -42.33 -39.02 13.98
N THR A 355 -43.05 -38.31 14.84
CA THR A 355 -44.51 -38.46 14.91
C THR A 355 -45.17 -37.76 13.71
N PRO A 356 -46.42 -38.10 13.35
CA PRO A 356 -47.12 -37.41 12.27
C PRO A 356 -47.19 -35.89 12.45
N GLY A 357 -47.38 -35.39 13.68
CA GLY A 357 -47.38 -33.95 13.96
C GLY A 357 -46.00 -33.29 13.74
N GLN A 358 -44.92 -34.00 14.06
CA GLN A 358 -43.54 -33.54 13.81
C GLN A 358 -43.10 -33.65 12.34
N ASN A 359 -43.85 -34.37 11.50
CA ASN A 359 -43.64 -34.36 10.06
C ASN A 359 -44.37 -33.18 9.38
N VAL A 360 -45.34 -32.58 10.07
CA VAL A 360 -46.10 -31.40 9.61
C VAL A 360 -45.36 -30.11 9.99
N GLU A 361 -44.83 -30.05 11.21
CA GLU A 361 -43.94 -28.99 11.71
C GLU A 361 -42.57 -29.04 11.04
#